data_AF-A0A7C5XTQ5-F1
#
_entry.id   AF-A0A7C5XTQ5-F1
#
_cell.length_a   1.000
_cell.length_b   1.000
_cell.length_c   1.000
_cell.angle_alpha   90.00
_cell.angle_beta   90.00
_cell.angle_gamma   90.00
#
_symmetry.space_group_name_H-M   'P 1'
#
loop_
_entity.id
_entity.type
_entity.pdbx_description
1 polymer ?
#
loop_
_entity_poly.entity_id
_entity_poly.type
_entity_poly.pdbx_seq_one_letter_code
_entity_poly.pdbx_strand_id
1 'polypeptide(L)' 'MRAYIIGVGPGDPELLTVKGLRLIQSCEVIVGWRSVLERFAGFFKENARV' A
#
# COMPACT_ATOMS: atom_id res chain seq x y z
N MET A 1 4.04 9.61 15.22
CA MET A 1 4.40 8.62 14.18
C MET A 1 3.56 7.37 14.39
N ARG A 2 2.93 6.81 13.34
CA ARG A 2 2.14 5.57 13.41
C ARG A 2 2.61 4.62 12.32
N ALA A 3 2.69 3.34 12.65
CA ALA A 3 2.94 2.28 11.69
C ALA A 3 1.69 1.40 11.58
N TYR A 4 1.37 0.98 10.36
CA TYR A 4 0.25 0.10 10.07
C TYR A 4 0.78 -1.14 9.36
N ILE A 5 0.37 -2.32 9.83
CA ILE A 5 0.60 -3.57 9.11
C ILE A 5 -0.67 -3.87 8.34
N ILE A 6 -0.56 -4.03 7.03
CA ILE A 6 -1.69 -4.25 6.13
C ILE A 6 -1.46 -5.57 5.40
N GLY A 7 -2.44 -6.47 5.49
CA GLY A 7 -2.50 -7.63 4.59
C GLY A 7 -3.03 -7.18 3.23
N VAL A 8 -2.27 -7.45 2.17
CA VAL A 8 -2.63 -7.10 0.77
C VAL A 8 -3.45 -8.18 0.06
N GLY A 9 -3.83 -9.25 0.77
CA GLY A 9 -4.45 -10.43 0.15
C GLY A 9 -3.47 -11.22 -0.71
N PRO A 10 -3.95 -11.96 -1.73
CA PRO A 10 -3.09 -12.79 -2.59
C PRO A 10 -2.32 -11.98 -3.65
N GLY A 11 -2.51 -10.67 -3.72
CA GLY A 11 -1.72 -9.75 -4.56
C GLY A 11 -2.53 -8.97 -5.59
N ASP A 12 -3.77 -9.37 -5.88
CA ASP A 12 -4.70 -8.58 -6.70
C ASP A 12 -5.18 -7.34 -5.91
N PRO A 13 -4.98 -6.10 -6.41
CA PRO A 13 -5.45 -4.90 -5.73
C PRO A 13 -6.96 -4.85 -5.46
N GLU A 14 -7.80 -5.52 -6.27
CA GLU A 14 -9.24 -5.58 -6.03
C GLU A 14 -9.61 -6.34 -4.75
N LEU A 15 -8.72 -7.20 -4.27
CA LEU A 15 -8.91 -7.99 -3.05
C LEU A 15 -8.43 -7.25 -1.78
N LEU A 16 -7.94 -6.02 -1.90
CA LEU A 16 -7.53 -5.21 -0.75
C LEU A 16 -8.75 -4.67 0.01
N THR A 17 -8.66 -4.59 1.33
CA THR A 17 -9.70 -3.91 2.12
C THR A 17 -9.75 -2.40 1.82
N VAL A 18 -10.93 -1.80 1.86
CA VAL A 18 -11.11 -0.34 1.70
C VAL A 18 -10.25 0.47 2.68
N LYS A 19 -10.09 -0.02 3.92
CA LYS A 19 -9.24 0.63 4.93
C LYS A 19 -7.76 0.55 4.55
N GLY A 20 -7.29 -0.58 4.03
CA GLY A 20 -5.93 -0.75 3.53
C GLY A 20 -5.64 0.23 2.39
N LEU A 21 -6.55 0.34 1.42
CA LEU A 21 -6.40 1.25 0.29
C LEU A 21 -6.27 2.71 0.74
N ARG A 22 -7.13 3.15 1.67
CA ARG A 22 -7.08 4.52 2.24
C ARG A 22 -5.74 4.82 2.95
N LEU A 23 -5.16 3.83 3.62
CA LEU A 23 -3.85 3.97 4.25
C LEU A 23 -2.75 4.07 3.19
N ILE A 24 -2.75 3.19 2.19
CA ILE A 24 -1.79 3.23 1.08
C ILE A 24 -1.79 4.59 0.37
N GLN A 25 -2.98 5.15 0.10
CA GLN A 25 -3.15 6.46 -0.55
C GLN A 25 -2.70 7.66 0.29
N SER A 26 -2.52 7.51 1.61
CA SER A 26 -2.19 8.61 2.53
C SER A 26 -0.84 8.45 3.23
N CYS A 27 -0.17 7.31 3.13
CA CYS A 27 1.12 7.06 3.78
C CYS A 27 2.28 7.80 3.10
N GLU A 28 3.12 8.46 3.90
CA GLU A 28 4.37 9.09 3.43
C GLU A 28 5.48 8.07 3.15
N VAL A 29 5.46 6.92 3.83
CA VAL A 29 6.45 5.84 3.70
C VAL A 29 5.72 4.51 3.62
N ILE A 30 6.08 3.71 2.61
CA ILE A 30 5.53 2.37 2.37
C ILE A 30 6.71 1.40 2.30
N VAL A 31 6.60 0.25 2.97
CA VAL A 31 7.65 -0.78 2.97
C VAL A 31 6.97 -2.12 2.73
N GLY A 32 7.53 -2.93 1.85
CA GLY A 32 6.97 -4.23 1.51
C GLY A 32 7.83 -5.02 0.55
N TRP A 33 7.31 -6.18 0.14
CA TRP A 33 7.96 -6.99 -0.88
C TRP A 33 7.89 -6.32 -2.24
N ARG A 34 8.97 -6.35 -3.03
CA ARG A 34 9.05 -5.66 -4.33
C ARG A 34 7.84 -5.92 -5.24
N SER A 35 7.49 -7.20 -5.43
CA SER A 35 6.38 -7.57 -6.31
C SER A 35 5.01 -7.12 -5.79
N VAL A 36 4.86 -6.90 -4.48
CA VAL A 36 3.64 -6.29 -3.91
C VAL A 36 3.65 -4.80 -4.23
N LEU A 37 4.76 -4.11 -3.96
CA LEU A 37 4.87 -2.66 -4.17
C LEU A 37 4.57 -2.28 -5.63
N GLU A 38 5.08 -3.03 -6.60
CA GLU A 38 4.83 -2.81 -8.03
C GLU A 38 3.34 -2.88 -8.40
N ARG A 39 2.58 -3.81 -7.80
CA ARG A 39 1.14 -3.98 -8.08
C ARG A 39 0.29 -2.85 -7.51
N PHE A 40 0.76 -2.21 -6.42
CA PHE A 40 0.04 -1.13 -5.76
C PHE A 40 0.57 0.27 -6.11
N ALA A 41 1.58 0.37 -6.98
CA ALA A 41 2.26 1.63 -7.30
C ALA A 41 1.31 2.75 -7.74
N GLY A 42 0.27 2.42 -8.50
CA GLY A 42 -0.75 3.38 -8.94
C GLY A 42 -1.64 3.96 -7.83
N PHE A 43 -1.58 3.41 -6.62
CA PHE A 43 -2.35 3.89 -5.46
C PHE A 43 -1.51 4.70 -4.48
N PHE A 44 -0.20 4.83 -4.72
CA PHE A 44 0.67 5.55 -3.80
C PHE A 44 0.43 7.05 -3.90
N LYS A 45 0.61 7.73 -2.76
CA LYS A 45 0.71 9.19 -2.75
C LYS A 45 1.90 9.61 -3.62
N GLU A 46 1.75 10.68 -4.40
CA GLU A 46 2.73 11.15 -5.40
C GLU A 46 4.17 11.27 -4.88
N ASN A 47 4.34 11.64 -3.61
CA ASN A 47 5.64 11.81 -2.96
C ASN A 47 5.90 10.74 -1.87
N ALA A 48 5.19 9.61 -1.92
CA ALA A 48 5.46 8.50 -1.00
C ALA A 48 6.86 7.94 -1.26
N ARG A 49 7.60 7.70 -0.17
CA ARG A 49 8.85 6.94 -0.23
C ARG A 49 8.52 5.46 -0.14
N VAL A 50 9.07 4.67 -1.06
CA VAL A 50 8.80 3.23 -1.22
C VAL A 50 10.10 2.44 -1.14
#